data_AF-A0A6A5U013-F1
#
_entry.id   AF-A0A6A5U013-F1
#
_cell.length_a   1.000
_cell.length_b   1.000
_cell.length_c   1.000
_cell.angle_alpha   90.00
_cell.angle_beta   90.00
_cell.angle_gamma   90.00
#
_symmetry.space_group_name_H-M   'P 1'
#
loop_
_entity.id
_entity.type
_entity.pdbx_description
1 polymer ?
#
loop_
_entity_poly.entity_id
_entity_poly.type
_entity_poly.pdbx_seq_one_letter_code
_entity_poly.pdbx_strand_id
1 'polypeptide(L)'
;MANLDLKDTTRLSANGSSRIPSPAIFGLTAFENSIEKHIEFDLAGVPHPSITQSYLDRLANHVQFESILKYVALPKLSIEPEKPSMQRKNNSTNMKRASRGLNDMVRIFNWLRTKHVRKIVKVIVIDDDQPAHSAAAIKEALQGFDVEVWDWKKLDICSSVICDSSKCIREISLYSTGNNAVLMGWASAEGFTNTKHFPMLERLKLYIREGLEDEGTRSQYTNAFKERLNVHRQIEVGIFPDNNDVSYASEFQSPESGIQADDPWMKAMLEFAVFLRSIPEARRSPIKVAIIDDGLDASQDSFDTRLIAGGKSFCPHPNSTDLMNAYFVPSGKHGTRMATLISLICPHVRLFIARLDLSTINSTQFDHQN
;
A
#
# COMPACT_ATOMS: atom_id res chain seq x y z
N MET A 1 -55.49 85.56 -9.67
CA MET A 1 -56.70 84.79 -9.34
C MET A 1 -56.27 83.59 -8.49
N ALA A 2 -56.77 83.49 -7.24
CA ALA A 2 -56.72 82.40 -6.24
C ALA A 2 -55.50 81.44 -6.25
N ASN A 3 -54.54 81.43 -5.31
CA ASN A 3 -54.54 81.21 -3.85
C ASN A 3 -54.75 79.74 -3.40
N LEU A 4 -53.86 79.29 -2.49
CA LEU A 4 -53.89 78.12 -1.56
C LEU A 4 -53.51 76.72 -2.11
N ASP A 5 -52.92 75.77 -1.37
CA ASP A 5 -52.02 75.73 -0.20
C ASP A 5 -51.57 74.24 -0.01
N LEU A 6 -50.52 74.09 0.79
CA LEU A 6 -49.79 72.95 1.37
C LEU A 6 -50.35 71.50 1.55
N LYS A 7 -49.37 70.58 1.63
CA LYS A 7 -49.25 69.26 2.32
C LYS A 7 -49.69 67.98 1.58
N ASP A 8 -48.76 67.06 1.32
CA ASP A 8 -48.33 66.06 2.31
C ASP A 8 -47.13 65.21 1.85
N THR A 9 -46.26 64.92 2.82
CA THR A 9 -45.08 64.04 2.78
C THR A 9 -45.47 62.57 2.68
N THR A 10 -44.84 61.77 1.80
CA THR A 10 -44.53 60.35 2.09
C THR A 10 -43.55 59.72 1.08
N ARG A 11 -42.39 59.31 1.63
CA ARG A 11 -41.49 58.19 1.26
C ARG A 11 -41.48 57.66 -0.19
N LEU A 12 -40.35 57.92 -0.86
CA LEU A 12 -39.89 57.21 -2.06
C LEU A 12 -39.67 55.72 -1.77
N SER A 13 -40.50 54.85 -2.35
CA SER A 13 -40.21 53.42 -2.54
C SER A 13 -39.78 53.19 -3.99
N ALA A 14 -38.47 53.06 -4.23
CA ALA A 14 -37.93 52.66 -5.53
C ALA A 14 -37.66 51.14 -5.51
N ASN A 15 -38.64 50.34 -5.94
CA ASN A 15 -38.40 48.94 -6.34
C ASN A 15 -38.31 48.89 -7.87
N GLY A 16 -37.14 49.25 -8.38
CA GLY A 16 -36.71 48.95 -9.75
C GLY A 16 -36.14 47.53 -9.79
N SER A 17 -36.79 46.68 -10.57
CA SER A 17 -36.38 45.30 -10.84
C SER A 17 -35.09 45.26 -11.65
N SER A 18 -33.99 44.82 -11.05
CA SER A 18 -32.82 44.30 -11.77
C SER A 18 -32.44 42.93 -11.19
N ARG A 19 -32.86 41.87 -11.89
CA ARG A 19 -32.39 40.50 -11.62
C ARG A 19 -30.93 40.41 -12.04
N ILE A 20 -30.03 40.37 -11.08
CA ILE A 20 -28.66 39.89 -11.27
C ILE A 20 -28.77 38.36 -11.43
N PRO A 21 -28.25 37.74 -12.51
CA PRO A 21 -28.22 36.28 -12.60
C PRO A 21 -27.28 35.72 -11.53
N SER A 22 -27.80 34.81 -10.71
CA SER A 22 -27.01 34.02 -9.77
C SER A 22 -25.94 33.23 -10.54
N PRO A 23 -24.68 33.16 -10.07
CA PRO A 23 -23.69 32.32 -10.71
C PRO A 23 -24.14 30.87 -10.58
N ALA A 24 -24.27 30.24 -11.74
CA ALA A 24 -24.51 28.82 -11.92
C ALA A 24 -23.71 27.99 -10.89
N ILE A 25 -24.41 27.33 -9.98
CA ILE A 25 -23.88 26.18 -9.21
C ILE A 25 -23.77 25.01 -10.20
N PHE A 26 -22.81 25.10 -11.10
CA PHE A 26 -22.33 23.98 -11.89
C PHE A 26 -20.97 23.59 -11.30
N GLY A 27 -20.97 22.65 -10.35
CA GLY A 27 -19.71 22.15 -9.80
C GLY A 27 -19.76 21.34 -8.51
N LEU A 28 -20.87 21.32 -7.77
CA LEU A 28 -20.90 20.66 -6.44
C LEU A 28 -21.68 19.34 -6.38
N THR A 29 -22.38 18.94 -7.46
CA THR A 29 -23.17 17.69 -7.46
C THR A 29 -22.43 16.47 -8.01
N ALA A 30 -21.17 16.61 -8.46
CA ALA A 30 -20.38 15.49 -8.98
C ALA A 30 -19.46 14.82 -7.94
N PHE A 31 -19.25 15.45 -6.78
CA PHE A 31 -18.29 15.00 -5.77
C PHE A 31 -18.89 14.13 -4.65
N GLU A 32 -20.19 13.87 -4.66
CA GLU A 32 -20.84 13.17 -3.54
C GLU A 32 -20.65 11.64 -3.54
N ASN A 33 -20.03 11.04 -4.56
CA ASN A 33 -19.83 9.57 -4.61
C ASN A 33 -18.52 9.07 -5.23
N SER A 34 -17.52 9.91 -5.53
CA SER A 34 -16.22 9.39 -5.97
C SER A 34 -15.42 8.91 -4.76
N ILE A 35 -15.39 7.60 -4.55
CA ILE A 35 -14.41 6.99 -3.63
C ILE A 35 -13.02 7.27 -4.23
N GLU A 36 -12.17 7.94 -3.45
CA GLU A 36 -10.79 8.21 -3.85
C GLU A 36 -10.09 6.87 -4.12
N LYS A 37 -9.50 6.75 -5.30
CA LYS A 37 -8.81 5.53 -5.69
C LYS A 37 -7.34 5.63 -5.35
N HIS A 38 -6.82 4.56 -4.77
CA HIS A 38 -5.44 4.40 -4.38
C HIS A 38 -4.58 4.06 -5.59
N ILE A 39 -3.40 4.67 -5.63
CA ILE A 39 -2.35 4.34 -6.58
C ILE A 39 -1.19 3.61 -5.88
N GLU A 40 -1.25 3.44 -4.56
CA GLU A 40 -0.27 2.71 -3.76
C GLU A 40 -0.89 1.47 -3.11
N PHE A 41 -0.16 0.36 -3.10
CA PHE A 41 -0.47 -0.80 -2.27
C PHE A 41 0.76 -1.21 -1.48
N ASP A 42 0.79 -0.83 -0.21
CA ASP A 42 1.94 -1.02 0.67
C ASP A 42 1.54 -1.87 1.87
N LEU A 43 2.13 -3.06 1.96
CA LEU A 43 2.03 -3.94 3.12
C LEU A 43 3.35 -4.05 3.87
N ALA A 44 4.38 -3.28 3.54
CA ALA A 44 5.72 -3.44 4.10
C ALA A 44 5.76 -3.32 5.63
N GLY A 45 4.84 -2.55 6.21
CA GLY A 45 4.71 -2.37 7.65
C GLY A 45 3.76 -3.34 8.38
N VAL A 46 3.28 -4.42 7.74
CA VAL A 46 2.34 -5.32 8.44
C VAL A 46 3.02 -5.96 9.67
N PRO A 47 2.37 -5.92 10.84
CA PRO A 47 2.98 -6.36 12.10
C PRO A 47 3.21 -7.87 12.16
N HIS A 48 2.49 -8.66 11.35
CA HIS A 48 2.61 -10.10 11.29
C HIS A 48 3.00 -10.55 9.87
N PRO A 49 3.98 -11.47 9.74
CA PRO A 49 4.39 -12.01 8.44
C PRO A 49 3.37 -13.00 7.86
N SER A 50 2.20 -13.18 8.51
CA SER A 50 1.08 -13.93 7.97
C SER A 50 -0.20 -13.09 7.95
N ILE A 51 -0.89 -13.11 6.81
CA ILE A 51 -2.24 -12.56 6.67
C ILE A 51 -3.19 -13.68 6.21
N THR A 52 -4.47 -13.50 6.41
CA THR A 52 -5.51 -14.42 5.91
C THR A 52 -6.01 -13.97 4.53
N GLN A 53 -6.67 -14.86 3.78
CA GLN A 53 -7.39 -14.44 2.58
C GLN A 53 -8.47 -13.39 2.90
N SER A 54 -9.17 -13.56 4.03
CA SER A 54 -10.16 -12.60 4.53
C SER A 54 -9.57 -11.23 4.86
N TYR A 55 -8.26 -11.10 5.14
CA TYR A 55 -7.62 -9.80 5.27
C TYR A 55 -7.73 -8.99 3.97
N LEU A 56 -7.41 -9.61 2.83
CA LEU A 56 -7.49 -8.96 1.52
C LEU A 56 -8.94 -8.64 1.13
N ASP A 57 -9.88 -9.52 1.48
CA ASP A 57 -11.29 -9.30 1.21
C ASP A 57 -11.87 -8.14 2.05
N ARG A 58 -11.44 -8.03 3.32
CA ARG A 58 -11.81 -6.91 4.19
C ARG A 58 -11.14 -5.62 3.79
N LEU A 59 -9.88 -5.65 3.36
CA LEU A 59 -9.20 -4.50 2.80
C LEU A 59 -9.95 -3.95 1.56
N ALA A 60 -10.45 -4.87 0.71
CA ALA A 60 -11.23 -4.50 -0.47
C ALA A 60 -12.55 -3.78 -0.17
N ASN A 61 -13.04 -3.82 1.09
CA ASN A 61 -14.26 -3.11 1.48
C ASN A 61 -14.05 -1.60 1.57
N HIS A 62 -12.82 -1.14 1.77
CA HIS A 62 -12.54 0.28 2.01
C HIS A 62 -11.39 0.84 1.15
N VAL A 63 -10.69 -0.01 0.41
CA VAL A 63 -9.66 0.38 -0.56
C VAL A 63 -10.14 0.08 -1.98
N GLN A 64 -10.15 1.11 -2.82
CA GLN A 64 -10.35 0.97 -4.27
C GLN A 64 -9.08 1.41 -4.98
N PHE A 65 -8.67 0.69 -6.02
CA PHE A 65 -7.46 1.00 -6.77
C PHE A 65 -7.76 1.66 -8.11
N GLU A 66 -6.83 2.50 -8.56
CA GLU A 66 -6.73 2.82 -9.97
C GLU A 66 -6.23 1.63 -10.79
N SER A 67 -6.46 1.65 -12.10
CA SER A 67 -5.92 0.62 -12.99
C SER A 67 -4.39 0.66 -13.11
N ILE A 68 -3.77 1.75 -12.67
CA ILE A 68 -2.33 1.98 -12.66
C ILE A 68 -1.91 2.27 -11.22
N LEU A 69 -1.05 1.42 -10.65
CA LEU A 69 -0.44 1.67 -9.35
C LEU A 69 0.93 2.34 -9.54
N LYS A 70 1.18 3.39 -8.76
CA LYS A 70 2.50 3.99 -8.53
C LYS A 70 3.47 2.93 -7.99
N TYR A 71 3.07 2.18 -6.97
CA TYR A 71 3.87 1.07 -6.49
C TYR A 71 3.06 0.00 -5.74
N VAL A 72 3.65 -1.19 -5.70
CA VAL A 72 3.27 -2.30 -4.83
C VAL A 72 4.48 -2.65 -3.96
N ALA A 73 4.35 -2.61 -2.65
CA ALA A 73 5.41 -2.94 -1.70
C ALA A 73 4.95 -4.07 -0.75
N LEU A 74 5.61 -5.22 -0.85
CA LEU A 74 5.23 -6.44 -0.13
C LEU A 74 6.42 -6.95 0.69
N PRO A 75 6.26 -7.11 2.01
CA PRO A 75 7.29 -7.71 2.84
C PRO A 75 7.27 -9.22 2.64
N LYS A 76 8.08 -9.91 3.43
CA LYS A 76 8.00 -11.36 3.56
C LYS A 76 6.65 -11.72 4.18
N LEU A 77 5.75 -12.26 3.36
CA LEU A 77 4.37 -12.51 3.73
C LEU A 77 3.95 -13.94 3.36
N SER A 78 3.17 -14.55 4.25
CA SER A 78 2.46 -15.81 4.03
C SER A 78 0.95 -15.60 4.08
N ILE A 79 0.21 -16.28 3.20
CA ILE A 79 -1.25 -16.22 3.16
C ILE A 79 -1.79 -17.55 3.65
N GLU A 80 -2.31 -17.54 4.87
CA GLU A 80 -2.93 -18.72 5.45
C GLU A 80 -4.26 -19.01 4.74
N PRO A 81 -4.45 -20.22 4.20
CA PRO A 81 -5.76 -20.63 3.70
C PRO A 81 -6.72 -20.74 4.90
N GLU A 82 -7.95 -20.27 4.73
CA GLU A 82 -8.97 -20.42 5.77
C GLU A 82 -9.15 -21.90 6.10
N LYS A 83 -9.11 -22.25 7.39
CA LYS A 83 -9.38 -23.62 7.83
C LYS A 83 -10.80 -23.97 7.38
N PRO A 84 -11.01 -25.00 6.54
CA PRO A 84 -12.35 -25.42 6.21
C PRO A 84 -13.06 -25.80 7.52
N SER A 85 -14.25 -25.23 7.72
CA SER A 85 -15.16 -25.69 8.77
C SER A 85 -15.33 -27.21 8.63
N MET A 86 -15.32 -27.92 9.76
CA MET A 86 -15.42 -29.38 9.79
C MET A 86 -16.69 -29.86 9.08
N GLN A 87 -16.60 -30.11 7.77
CA GLN A 87 -17.58 -30.85 7.01
C GLN A 87 -16.87 -31.98 6.26
N ARG A 88 -17.18 -33.18 6.75
CA ARG A 88 -16.90 -34.54 6.27
C ARG A 88 -15.93 -34.69 5.08
N LYS A 89 -14.76 -35.28 5.39
CA LYS A 89 -13.83 -35.89 4.45
C LYS A 89 -14.57 -36.84 3.50
N ASN A 90 -14.59 -36.49 2.21
CA ASN A 90 -14.67 -37.48 1.15
C ASN A 90 -13.28 -37.59 0.50
N ASN A 91 -12.72 -38.80 0.58
CA ASN A 91 -11.44 -39.15 -0.01
C ASN A 91 -11.52 -39.06 -1.54
N SER A 92 -10.81 -38.10 -2.12
CA SER A 92 -10.28 -38.23 -3.47
C SER A 92 -8.78 -37.96 -3.45
N THR A 93 -8.02 -39.04 -3.53
CA THR A 93 -6.57 -39.05 -3.72
C THR A 93 -6.23 -38.45 -5.08
N ASN A 94 -5.95 -37.15 -5.07
CA ASN A 94 -5.13 -36.50 -6.09
C ASN A 94 -4.28 -35.45 -5.37
N MET A 95 -3.27 -35.92 -4.64
CA MET A 95 -2.16 -35.08 -4.18
C MET A 95 -1.44 -34.57 -5.43
N LYS A 96 -1.92 -33.45 -6.00
CA LYS A 96 -1.06 -32.57 -6.80
C LYS A 96 0.14 -32.30 -5.91
N ARG A 97 1.33 -32.74 -6.35
CA ARG A 97 2.60 -32.43 -5.67
C ARG A 97 2.58 -30.95 -5.32
N ALA A 98 2.47 -30.64 -4.03
CA ALA A 98 2.53 -29.26 -3.57
C ALA A 98 3.82 -28.65 -4.14
N SER A 99 3.71 -27.57 -4.90
CA SER A 99 4.89 -26.87 -5.39
C SER A 99 5.73 -26.50 -4.16
N ARG A 100 7.02 -26.83 -4.19
CA ARG A 100 7.93 -26.66 -3.03
C ARG A 100 8.21 -25.18 -2.68
N GLY A 101 7.68 -24.24 -3.44
CA GLY A 101 7.91 -22.80 -3.25
C GLY A 101 6.64 -22.08 -2.78
N LEU A 102 6.85 -20.89 -2.19
CA LEU A 102 5.77 -20.00 -1.80
C LEU A 102 4.92 -19.61 -3.02
N ASN A 103 3.60 -19.49 -2.81
CA ASN A 103 2.64 -19.03 -3.81
C ASN A 103 1.84 -17.81 -3.29
N ASP A 104 2.29 -17.21 -2.20
CA ASP A 104 1.57 -16.14 -1.51
C ASP A 104 1.53 -14.88 -2.37
N MET A 105 2.64 -14.53 -3.02
CA MET A 105 2.66 -13.42 -3.98
C MET A 105 1.68 -13.66 -5.13
N VAL A 106 1.57 -14.89 -5.64
CA VAL A 106 0.58 -15.21 -6.70
C VAL A 106 -0.83 -14.85 -6.26
N ARG A 107 -1.21 -15.14 -5.01
CA ARG A 107 -2.54 -14.80 -4.49
C ARG A 107 -2.76 -13.29 -4.37
N ILE A 108 -1.76 -12.54 -3.89
CA ILE A 108 -1.83 -11.08 -3.77
C ILE A 108 -2.00 -10.43 -5.16
N PHE A 109 -1.16 -10.82 -6.12
CA PHE A 109 -1.22 -10.27 -7.46
C PHE A 109 -2.48 -10.72 -8.23
N ASN A 110 -2.96 -11.95 -8.03
CA ASN A 110 -4.27 -12.38 -8.52
C ASN A 110 -5.37 -11.47 -7.96
N TRP A 111 -5.35 -11.19 -6.66
CA TRP A 111 -6.31 -10.29 -6.02
C TRP A 111 -6.24 -8.88 -6.62
N LEU A 112 -5.06 -8.30 -6.84
CA LEU A 112 -4.91 -7.02 -7.54
C LEU A 112 -5.52 -7.01 -8.95
N ARG A 113 -5.40 -8.12 -9.71
CA ARG A 113 -6.08 -8.26 -11.01
C ARG A 113 -7.60 -8.27 -10.87
N THR A 114 -8.15 -8.89 -9.82
CA THR A 114 -9.60 -8.81 -9.54
C THR A 114 -10.06 -7.38 -9.23
N LYS A 115 -9.15 -6.51 -8.79
CA LYS A 115 -9.40 -5.07 -8.59
C LYS A 115 -9.11 -4.22 -9.82
N HIS A 116 -8.96 -4.85 -10.99
CA HIS A 116 -8.73 -4.21 -12.28
C HIS A 116 -7.41 -3.43 -12.42
N VAL A 117 -6.43 -3.71 -11.57
CA VAL A 117 -5.05 -3.23 -11.76
C VAL A 117 -4.45 -3.92 -12.98
N ARG A 118 -3.84 -3.13 -13.87
CA ARG A 118 -3.22 -3.60 -15.13
C ARG A 118 -1.75 -3.19 -15.25
N LYS A 119 -1.37 -2.10 -14.59
CA LYS A 119 -0.02 -1.55 -14.66
C LYS A 119 0.48 -1.26 -13.26
N ILE A 120 1.75 -1.56 -13.01
CA ILE A 120 2.42 -1.29 -11.74
C ILE A 120 3.74 -0.63 -12.07
N VAL A 121 3.87 0.67 -11.77
CA VAL A 121 5.09 1.41 -12.10
C VAL A 121 6.28 0.83 -11.33
N LYS A 122 6.15 0.53 -10.04
CA LYS A 122 7.21 -0.09 -9.23
C LYS A 122 6.71 -1.27 -8.40
N VAL A 123 7.38 -2.42 -8.51
CA VAL A 123 7.14 -3.59 -7.65
C VAL A 123 8.32 -3.74 -6.70
N ILE A 124 8.04 -3.80 -5.39
CA ILE A 124 9.01 -4.04 -4.31
C ILE A 124 8.56 -5.28 -3.55
N VAL A 125 9.37 -6.34 -3.55
CA VAL A 125 9.05 -7.61 -2.86
C VAL A 125 10.26 -8.13 -2.11
N ILE A 126 10.10 -8.44 -0.83
CA ILE A 126 11.15 -9.09 -0.03
C ILE A 126 10.99 -10.62 -0.09
N ASP A 127 11.97 -11.32 -0.70
CA ASP A 127 11.93 -12.76 -1.02
C ASP A 127 13.33 -13.42 -0.94
N ASP A 128 14.16 -12.97 0.01
CA ASP A 128 15.58 -13.35 0.15
C ASP A 128 15.85 -14.43 1.20
N ASP A 129 14.79 -15.06 1.72
CA ASP A 129 14.86 -16.15 2.70
C ASP A 129 14.19 -17.43 2.19
N GLN A 130 14.49 -18.57 2.81
CA GLN A 130 13.98 -19.88 2.41
C GLN A 130 12.71 -20.29 3.17
N PRO A 131 11.72 -20.90 2.50
CA PRO A 131 11.63 -21.09 1.05
C PRO A 131 11.28 -19.78 0.34
N ALA A 132 12.00 -19.44 -0.73
CA ALA A 132 11.66 -18.29 -1.59
C ALA A 132 10.60 -18.67 -2.65
N HIS A 133 10.03 -17.68 -3.33
CA HIS A 133 9.12 -17.93 -4.45
C HIS A 133 9.85 -18.58 -5.62
N SER A 134 9.23 -19.59 -6.23
CA SER A 134 9.81 -20.25 -7.40
C SER A 134 9.79 -19.33 -8.63
N ALA A 135 10.64 -19.60 -9.63
CA ALA A 135 10.59 -18.87 -10.90
C ALA A 135 9.19 -18.91 -11.56
N ALA A 136 8.50 -20.05 -11.47
CA ALA A 136 7.14 -20.18 -11.98
C ALA A 136 6.15 -19.28 -11.24
N ALA A 137 6.24 -19.24 -9.90
CA ALA A 137 5.37 -18.41 -9.07
C ALA A 137 5.60 -16.91 -9.31
N ILE A 138 6.85 -16.46 -9.45
CA ILE A 138 7.16 -15.05 -9.76
C ILE A 138 6.56 -14.65 -11.11
N LYS A 139 6.75 -15.50 -12.13
CA LYS A 139 6.17 -15.27 -13.46
C LYS A 139 4.65 -15.21 -13.43
N GLU A 140 4.02 -16.18 -12.76
CA GLU A 140 2.57 -16.24 -12.61
C GLU A 140 2.02 -15.03 -11.84
N ALA A 141 2.73 -14.57 -10.81
CA ALA A 141 2.33 -13.40 -10.03
C ALA A 141 2.32 -12.13 -10.88
N LEU A 142 3.38 -11.88 -11.65
CA LEU A 142 3.51 -10.64 -12.41
C LEU A 142 2.93 -10.70 -13.83
N GLN A 143 2.51 -11.89 -14.29
CA GLN A 143 1.89 -12.05 -15.60
C GLN A 143 0.70 -11.11 -15.79
N GLY A 144 0.70 -10.40 -16.91
CA GLY A 144 -0.36 -9.48 -17.30
C GLY A 144 -0.28 -8.10 -16.67
N PHE A 145 0.76 -7.82 -15.85
CA PHE A 145 1.06 -6.47 -15.40
C PHE A 145 2.15 -5.83 -16.24
N ASP A 146 1.93 -4.58 -16.65
CA ASP A 146 2.99 -3.75 -17.21
C ASP A 146 3.84 -3.21 -16.05
N VAL A 147 4.96 -3.91 -15.75
CA VAL A 147 5.91 -3.50 -14.71
C VAL A 147 7.05 -2.69 -15.32
N GLU A 148 7.33 -1.49 -14.77
CA GLU A 148 8.42 -0.61 -15.25
C GLU A 148 9.67 -0.67 -14.36
N VAL A 149 9.51 -0.69 -13.04
CA VAL A 149 10.61 -0.75 -12.07
C VAL A 149 10.48 -2.04 -11.27
N TRP A 150 11.47 -2.91 -11.46
CA TRP A 150 11.55 -4.22 -10.82
C TRP A 150 12.46 -4.16 -9.60
N ASP A 151 11.91 -4.44 -8.43
CA ASP A 151 12.65 -4.54 -7.17
C ASP A 151 12.21 -5.79 -6.39
N TRP A 152 12.55 -6.96 -6.90
CA TRP A 152 12.28 -8.24 -6.23
C TRP A 152 13.55 -8.72 -5.55
N LYS A 153 13.62 -8.58 -4.22
CA LYS A 153 14.76 -8.97 -3.40
C LYS A 153 14.84 -10.49 -3.28
N LYS A 154 15.38 -11.12 -4.33
CA LYS A 154 15.70 -12.54 -4.39
C LYS A 154 17.08 -12.71 -4.99
N LEU A 155 17.93 -13.46 -4.27
CA LEU A 155 19.31 -13.68 -4.68
C LEU A 155 19.43 -14.44 -6.00
N ASP A 156 20.32 -13.97 -6.86
CA ASP A 156 20.78 -14.62 -8.09
C ASP A 156 19.64 -15.03 -9.04
N ILE A 157 18.60 -14.20 -9.12
CA ILE A 157 17.46 -14.44 -10.01
C ILE A 157 17.90 -14.48 -11.48
N CYS A 158 17.40 -15.46 -12.25
CA CYS A 158 17.70 -15.54 -13.67
C CYS A 158 17.00 -14.42 -14.45
N SER A 159 17.69 -13.79 -15.40
CA SER A 159 17.15 -12.74 -16.28
C SER A 159 15.89 -13.18 -17.03
N SER A 160 15.80 -14.45 -17.42
CA SER A 160 14.60 -15.00 -18.09
C SER A 160 13.34 -14.89 -17.24
N VAL A 161 13.43 -15.02 -15.91
CA VAL A 161 12.28 -14.88 -15.00
C VAL A 161 11.72 -13.47 -15.06
N ILE A 162 12.61 -12.46 -15.09
CA ILE A 162 12.25 -11.05 -15.18
C ILE A 162 11.64 -10.73 -16.56
N CYS A 163 12.32 -11.18 -17.62
CA CYS A 163 11.92 -11.00 -19.03
C CYS A 163 10.55 -11.63 -19.35
N ASP A 164 10.26 -12.81 -18.79
CA ASP A 164 8.98 -13.49 -18.96
C ASP A 164 7.85 -12.81 -18.17
N SER A 165 8.19 -12.03 -17.14
CA SER A 165 7.22 -11.36 -16.27
C SER A 165 6.70 -10.05 -16.86
N SER A 166 7.56 -9.22 -17.46
CA SER A 166 7.17 -7.97 -18.13
C SER A 166 8.19 -7.56 -19.20
N LYS A 167 7.71 -6.95 -20.30
CA LYS A 167 8.54 -6.36 -21.36
C LYS A 167 8.78 -4.85 -21.20
N CYS A 168 8.06 -4.20 -20.29
CA CYS A 168 8.06 -2.76 -20.11
C CYS A 168 9.10 -2.27 -19.09
N ILE A 169 10.02 -3.15 -18.65
CA ILE A 169 10.95 -2.86 -17.57
C ILE A 169 12.03 -1.88 -18.03
N ARG A 170 12.18 -0.79 -17.27
CA ARG A 170 13.13 0.30 -17.46
C ARG A 170 14.24 0.30 -16.42
N GLU A 171 13.96 -0.19 -15.21
CA GLU A 171 14.92 -0.30 -14.12
C GLU A 171 14.79 -1.65 -13.40
N ILE A 172 15.92 -2.28 -13.07
CA ILE A 172 15.97 -3.52 -12.29
C ILE A 172 16.95 -3.38 -11.13
N SER A 173 16.49 -3.68 -9.92
CA SER A 173 17.33 -4.02 -8.77
C SER A 173 17.64 -5.51 -8.78
N LEU A 174 18.92 -5.85 -8.85
CA LEU A 174 19.47 -7.19 -8.80
C LEU A 174 20.15 -7.43 -7.46
N TYR A 175 19.90 -8.59 -6.87
CA TYR A 175 20.52 -9.00 -5.62
C TYR A 175 21.39 -10.21 -5.87
N SER A 176 22.67 -10.13 -5.55
CA SER A 176 23.64 -11.19 -5.84
C SER A 176 24.39 -11.67 -4.61
N THR A 177 24.68 -12.96 -4.59
CA THR A 177 25.62 -13.58 -3.63
C THR A 177 27.08 -13.26 -3.94
N GLY A 178 27.37 -12.57 -5.06
CA GLY A 178 28.72 -12.40 -5.59
C GLY A 178 29.18 -13.53 -6.50
N ASN A 179 28.31 -14.50 -6.79
CA ASN A 179 28.62 -15.61 -7.70
C ASN A 179 28.93 -15.08 -9.12
N ASN A 180 30.20 -15.18 -9.53
CA ASN A 180 30.64 -14.70 -10.83
C ASN A 180 29.89 -15.37 -12.00
N ALA A 181 29.53 -16.65 -11.91
CA ALA A 181 28.80 -17.32 -12.98
C ALA A 181 27.44 -16.66 -13.25
N VAL A 182 26.78 -16.13 -12.20
CA VAL A 182 25.51 -15.41 -12.30
C VAL A 182 25.73 -14.03 -12.94
N LEU A 183 26.74 -13.28 -12.49
CA LEU A 183 27.12 -11.99 -13.09
C LEU A 183 27.44 -12.14 -14.58
N MET A 184 28.20 -13.18 -14.94
CA MET A 184 28.53 -13.52 -16.32
C MET A 184 27.28 -13.84 -17.15
N GLY A 185 26.33 -14.61 -16.59
CA GLY A 185 25.05 -14.91 -17.22
C GLY A 185 24.21 -13.66 -17.46
N TRP A 186 24.13 -12.76 -16.46
CA TRP A 186 23.43 -11.48 -16.57
C TRP A 186 24.04 -10.54 -17.61
N ALA A 187 25.37 -10.51 -17.73
CA ALA A 187 26.09 -9.71 -18.73
C ALA A 187 26.22 -10.39 -20.10
N SER A 188 25.70 -11.60 -20.27
CA SER A 188 25.75 -12.32 -21.55
C SER A 188 24.78 -11.72 -22.58
N ALA A 189 24.91 -12.15 -23.84
CA ALA A 189 24.01 -11.77 -24.95
C ALA A 189 22.56 -12.24 -24.75
N GLU A 190 22.33 -13.26 -23.91
CA GLU A 190 20.98 -13.74 -23.53
C GLU A 190 20.48 -13.11 -22.22
N GLY A 191 21.34 -12.33 -21.54
CA GLY A 191 21.07 -11.63 -20.29
C GLY A 191 20.39 -10.27 -20.49
N PHE A 192 20.78 -9.29 -19.68
CA PHE A 192 20.18 -7.94 -19.69
C PHE A 192 20.60 -7.09 -20.88
N THR A 193 21.63 -7.51 -21.63
CA THR A 193 22.03 -6.86 -22.88
C THR A 193 21.06 -7.15 -24.04
N ASN A 194 20.23 -8.20 -23.92
CA ASN A 194 19.32 -8.63 -24.97
C ASN A 194 18.16 -7.63 -25.14
N THR A 195 18.17 -6.87 -26.24
CA THR A 195 17.16 -5.84 -26.54
C THR A 195 15.79 -6.41 -26.92
N LYS A 196 15.71 -7.67 -27.34
CA LYS A 196 14.42 -8.35 -27.57
C LYS A 196 13.76 -8.72 -26.25
N HIS A 197 14.56 -9.11 -25.26
CA HIS A 197 14.09 -9.45 -23.92
C HIS A 197 13.76 -8.21 -23.11
N PHE A 198 14.60 -7.18 -23.20
CA PHE A 198 14.53 -5.97 -22.38
C PHE A 198 14.54 -4.69 -23.23
N PRO A 199 13.53 -4.45 -24.09
CA PRO A 199 13.57 -3.34 -25.04
C PRO A 199 13.67 -1.96 -24.36
N MET A 200 13.11 -1.80 -23.17
CA MET A 200 13.02 -0.51 -22.46
C MET A 200 14.05 -0.31 -21.34
N LEU A 201 14.94 -1.28 -21.10
CA LEU A 201 15.88 -1.24 -19.97
C LEU A 201 16.90 -0.10 -20.11
N GLU A 202 16.96 0.74 -19.08
CA GLU A 202 17.82 1.93 -19.02
C GLU A 202 18.78 1.87 -17.83
N ARG A 203 18.36 1.27 -16.70
CA ARG A 203 19.13 1.25 -15.45
C ARG A 203 19.16 -0.12 -14.78
N LEU A 204 20.32 -0.48 -14.24
CA LEU A 204 20.53 -1.63 -13.36
C LEU A 204 21.14 -1.18 -12.04
N LYS A 205 20.57 -1.65 -10.92
CA LYS A 205 21.13 -1.49 -9.58
C LYS A 205 21.55 -2.86 -9.09
N LEU A 206 22.85 -3.07 -8.90
CA LEU A 206 23.40 -4.33 -8.42
C LEU A 206 23.72 -4.21 -6.93
N TYR A 207 22.95 -4.92 -6.11
CA TYR A 207 23.15 -5.08 -4.67
C TYR A 207 23.91 -6.38 -4.43
N ILE A 208 25.05 -6.30 -3.75
CA ILE A 208 25.94 -7.45 -3.56
C ILE A 208 26.06 -7.75 -2.07
N ARG A 209 25.61 -8.94 -1.70
CA ARG A 209 25.74 -9.46 -0.34
C ARG A 209 27.18 -9.88 -0.10
N GLU A 210 27.67 -9.65 1.11
CA GLU A 210 28.98 -10.15 1.52
C GLU A 210 29.00 -11.69 1.43
N GLY A 211 30.05 -12.21 0.80
CA GLY A 211 30.20 -13.62 0.48
C GLY A 211 31.59 -14.13 0.87
N LEU A 212 31.98 -15.27 0.31
CA LEU A 212 33.28 -15.89 0.59
C LEU A 212 34.44 -15.25 -0.21
N GLU A 213 34.14 -14.47 -1.24
CA GLU A 213 35.13 -13.79 -2.06
C GLU A 213 35.72 -12.56 -1.32
N ASP A 214 37.01 -12.33 -1.47
CA ASP A 214 37.65 -11.12 -0.94
C ASP A 214 37.21 -9.87 -1.71
N GLU A 215 37.41 -8.69 -1.11
CA GLU A 215 37.00 -7.41 -1.68
C GLU A 215 37.65 -7.11 -3.05
N GLY A 216 38.91 -7.53 -3.25
CA GLY A 216 39.63 -7.34 -4.51
C GLY A 216 39.01 -8.17 -5.64
N THR A 217 38.79 -9.46 -5.38
CA THR A 217 38.14 -10.37 -6.34
C THR A 217 36.71 -9.93 -6.67
N ARG A 218 35.93 -9.54 -5.65
CA ARG A 218 34.57 -9.00 -5.82
C ARG A 218 34.55 -7.73 -6.67
N SER A 219 35.48 -6.81 -6.42
CA SER A 219 35.62 -5.59 -7.22
C SER A 219 35.95 -5.91 -8.69
N GLN A 220 36.81 -6.90 -8.95
CA GLN A 220 37.11 -7.34 -10.32
C GLN A 220 35.88 -7.91 -11.03
N TYR A 221 35.11 -8.79 -10.39
CA TYR A 221 33.91 -9.40 -10.98
C TYR A 221 32.85 -8.35 -11.32
N THR A 222 32.67 -7.38 -10.45
CA THR A 222 31.66 -6.33 -10.64
C THR A 222 32.05 -5.29 -11.68
N ASN A 223 33.34 -4.96 -11.77
CA ASN A 223 33.87 -4.12 -12.85
C ASN A 223 33.74 -4.83 -14.20
N ALA A 224 34.13 -6.11 -14.28
CA ALA A 224 33.97 -6.91 -15.49
C ALA A 224 32.50 -7.03 -15.93
N PHE A 225 31.58 -7.16 -14.97
CA PHE A 225 30.13 -7.14 -15.23
C PHE A 225 29.69 -5.80 -15.86
N LYS A 226 30.07 -4.67 -15.27
CA LYS A 226 29.77 -3.32 -15.77
C LYS A 226 30.31 -3.09 -17.18
N GLU A 227 31.57 -3.43 -17.41
CA GLU A 227 32.22 -3.25 -18.70
C GLU A 227 31.50 -4.04 -19.80
N ARG A 228 31.16 -5.30 -19.54
CA ARG A 228 30.47 -6.16 -20.51
C ARG A 228 29.07 -5.68 -20.85
N LEU A 229 28.33 -5.15 -19.87
CA LEU A 229 27.04 -4.54 -20.15
C LEU A 229 27.19 -3.34 -21.09
N ASN A 230 28.13 -2.44 -20.77
CA ASN A 230 28.36 -1.21 -21.53
C ASN A 230 28.86 -1.43 -22.96
N VAL A 231 29.59 -2.53 -23.21
CA VAL A 231 30.02 -2.91 -24.56
C VAL A 231 28.82 -3.18 -25.47
N HIS A 232 27.75 -3.78 -24.94
CA HIS A 232 26.61 -4.21 -25.74
C HIS A 232 25.47 -3.19 -25.73
N ARG A 233 25.34 -2.39 -24.66
CA ARG A 233 24.27 -1.41 -24.49
C ARG A 233 24.66 -0.37 -23.44
N GLN A 234 24.37 0.90 -23.67
CA GLN A 234 24.50 1.93 -22.65
C GLN A 234 23.38 1.79 -21.61
N ILE A 235 23.65 1.03 -20.56
CA ILE A 235 22.79 0.86 -19.38
C ILE A 235 23.51 1.56 -18.22
N GLU A 236 22.80 2.38 -17.46
CA GLU A 236 23.35 2.95 -16.23
C GLU A 236 23.44 1.86 -15.16
N VAL A 237 24.64 1.57 -14.64
CA VAL A 237 24.86 0.52 -13.64
C VAL A 237 25.36 1.10 -12.32
N GLY A 238 24.51 1.09 -11.30
CA GLY A 238 24.90 1.33 -9.91
C GLY A 238 25.29 0.02 -9.21
N ILE A 239 26.34 0.04 -8.38
CA ILE A 239 26.70 -1.09 -7.50
C ILE A 239 26.60 -0.60 -6.06
N PHE A 240 25.96 -1.40 -5.21
CA PHE A 240 25.72 -1.09 -3.82
C PHE A 240 26.00 -2.33 -2.96
N PRO A 241 26.45 -2.17 -1.70
CA PRO A 241 26.44 -3.25 -0.75
C PRO A 241 25.00 -3.65 -0.39
N ASP A 242 24.71 -4.95 -0.25
CA ASP A 242 23.52 -5.47 0.43
C ASP A 242 23.92 -5.83 1.87
N ASN A 243 23.69 -4.89 2.78
CA ASN A 243 23.96 -5.03 4.22
C ASN A 243 22.87 -5.80 4.97
N ASN A 244 21.86 -6.34 4.27
CA ASN A 244 20.65 -6.90 4.88
C ASN A 244 19.83 -5.90 5.73
N ASP A 245 20.13 -4.59 5.69
CA ASP A 245 19.48 -3.58 6.54
C ASP A 245 18.06 -3.21 6.09
N VAL A 246 17.43 -4.05 5.27
CA VAL A 246 16.01 -3.95 4.98
C VAL A 246 15.31 -5.15 5.60
N SER A 247 15.31 -5.16 6.93
CA SER A 247 14.50 -6.04 7.77
C SER A 247 13.29 -5.25 8.26
N TYR A 248 12.22 -5.19 7.46
CA TYR A 248 10.93 -4.61 7.87
C TYR A 248 10.12 -5.56 8.76
N ALA A 249 10.78 -6.27 9.68
CA ALA A 249 10.12 -7.21 10.56
C ALA A 249 10.91 -7.37 11.86
N SER A 250 10.96 -6.31 12.65
CA SER A 250 11.36 -6.42 14.05
C SER A 250 10.87 -5.22 14.85
N GLU A 251 9.56 -5.15 15.04
CA GLU A 251 8.93 -4.62 16.25
C GLU A 251 7.45 -5.05 16.25
N PHE A 252 6.87 -5.22 17.44
CA PHE A 252 5.49 -5.64 17.72
C PHE A 252 5.25 -7.15 17.92
N GLN A 253 5.42 -7.56 19.18
CA GLN A 253 4.66 -8.66 19.76
C GLN A 253 3.19 -8.23 19.96
N SER A 254 2.27 -9.13 19.63
CA SER A 254 0.87 -9.05 20.04
C SER A 254 0.73 -9.38 21.53
N PRO A 255 0.06 -8.50 22.30
CA PRO A 255 -0.88 -9.02 23.28
C PRO A 255 -2.31 -8.69 22.85
N GLU A 256 -3.11 -9.74 22.73
CA GLU A 256 -4.56 -9.62 22.77
C GLU A 256 -4.95 -8.81 24.01
N SER A 257 -5.84 -7.84 23.83
CA SER A 257 -6.58 -7.26 24.94
C SER A 257 -7.94 -6.91 24.38
N GLY A 258 -8.88 -7.84 24.56
CA GLY A 258 -10.29 -7.53 24.44
C GLY A 258 -10.60 -6.35 25.37
N ILE A 259 -11.35 -5.39 24.85
CA ILE A 259 -11.87 -4.29 25.67
C ILE A 259 -12.80 -4.93 26.71
N GLN A 260 -12.37 -5.01 27.96
CA GLN A 260 -13.27 -5.38 29.07
C GLN A 260 -14.26 -4.23 29.28
N ALA A 261 -15.51 -4.50 28.95
CA ALA A 261 -16.63 -3.56 29.02
C ALA A 261 -17.24 -3.50 30.44
N ASP A 262 -16.40 -3.36 31.47
CA ASP A 262 -16.86 -3.27 32.87
C ASP A 262 -16.80 -1.84 33.45
N ASP A 263 -16.53 -0.83 32.61
CA ASP A 263 -16.55 0.57 33.03
C ASP A 263 -17.98 1.18 32.99
N PRO A 264 -18.48 1.74 34.10
CA PRO A 264 -19.83 2.32 34.17
C PRO A 264 -20.07 3.47 33.17
N TRP A 265 -19.05 4.26 32.85
CA TRP A 265 -19.17 5.33 31.86
C TRP A 265 -19.29 4.74 30.46
N MET A 266 -18.50 3.71 30.12
CA MET A 266 -18.64 2.99 28.86
C MET A 266 -20.04 2.40 28.69
N LYS A 267 -20.62 1.81 29.74
CA LYS A 267 -22.00 1.31 29.70
C LYS A 267 -23.00 2.42 29.41
N ALA A 268 -22.91 3.56 30.10
CA ALA A 268 -23.79 4.70 29.87
C ALA A 268 -23.67 5.23 28.42
N MET A 269 -22.46 5.30 27.88
CA MET A 269 -22.22 5.71 26.50
C MET A 269 -22.79 4.71 25.47
N LEU A 270 -22.71 3.41 25.76
CA LEU A 270 -23.32 2.38 24.90
C LEU A 270 -24.85 2.46 24.92
N GLU A 271 -25.46 2.67 26.08
CA GLU A 271 -26.90 2.91 26.21
C GLU A 271 -27.33 4.18 25.45
N PHE A 272 -26.54 5.25 25.54
CA PHE A 272 -26.77 6.46 24.77
C PHE A 272 -26.64 6.23 23.25
N ALA A 273 -25.67 5.43 22.82
CA ALA A 273 -25.54 5.06 21.40
C ALA A 273 -26.75 4.27 20.88
N VAL A 274 -27.33 3.39 21.70
CA VAL A 274 -28.60 2.69 21.39
C VAL A 274 -29.74 3.68 21.22
N PHE A 275 -29.84 4.68 22.10
CA PHE A 275 -30.80 5.77 21.96
C PHE A 275 -30.59 6.55 20.64
N LEU A 276 -29.35 6.94 20.30
CA LEU A 276 -29.07 7.65 19.04
C LEU A 276 -29.47 6.85 17.79
N ARG A 277 -29.32 5.52 17.79
CA ARG A 277 -29.75 4.64 16.69
C ARG A 277 -31.26 4.67 16.46
N SER A 278 -32.03 4.99 17.49
CA SER A 278 -33.50 5.06 17.46
C SER A 278 -34.03 6.35 16.81
N ILE A 279 -33.19 7.38 16.64
CA ILE A 279 -33.56 8.67 16.07
C ILE A 279 -33.43 8.62 14.54
N PRO A 280 -34.53 8.72 13.76
CA PRO A 280 -34.49 8.64 12.30
C PRO A 280 -33.69 9.77 11.65
N GLU A 281 -33.73 10.97 12.22
CA GLU A 281 -33.01 12.17 11.76
C GLU A 281 -31.49 11.96 11.78
N ALA A 282 -30.98 11.22 12.78
CA ALA A 282 -29.55 10.93 12.91
C ALA A 282 -28.99 10.05 11.78
N ARG A 283 -29.87 9.43 10.96
CA ARG A 283 -29.49 8.65 9.77
C ARG A 283 -29.40 9.47 8.50
N ARG A 284 -30.00 10.67 8.48
CA ARG A 284 -30.12 11.47 7.25
C ARG A 284 -28.81 12.14 6.83
N SER A 285 -27.90 12.40 7.77
CA SER A 285 -26.62 13.05 7.51
C SER A 285 -25.50 12.35 8.29
N PRO A 286 -24.79 11.39 7.69
CA PRO A 286 -23.69 10.70 8.37
C PRO A 286 -22.56 11.68 8.71
N ILE A 287 -22.10 11.64 9.95
CA ILE A 287 -20.99 12.49 10.42
C ILE A 287 -19.68 11.86 9.97
N LYS A 288 -18.79 12.66 9.37
CA LYS A 288 -17.42 12.24 9.06
C LYS A 288 -16.48 12.65 10.20
N VAL A 289 -15.70 11.70 10.71
CA VAL A 289 -14.69 11.94 11.75
C VAL A 289 -13.33 11.54 11.21
N ALA A 290 -12.36 12.46 11.28
CA ALA A 290 -10.97 12.15 10.97
C ALA A 290 -10.27 11.61 12.22
N ILE A 291 -9.59 10.46 12.09
CA ILE A 291 -8.70 9.89 13.11
C ILE A 291 -7.27 10.17 12.65
N ILE A 292 -6.53 10.97 13.43
CA ILE A 292 -5.12 11.30 13.17
C ILE A 292 -4.29 10.51 14.17
N ASP A 293 -3.68 9.41 13.71
CA ASP A 293 -3.13 8.40 14.62
C ASP A 293 -2.14 7.44 13.91
N ASP A 294 -1.77 6.33 14.57
CA ASP A 294 -0.84 5.29 14.09
C ASP A 294 -1.35 4.40 12.92
N GLY A 295 -2.59 4.64 12.46
CA GLY A 295 -3.24 3.91 11.37
C GLY A 295 -4.41 3.03 11.81
N LEU A 296 -4.88 2.17 10.91
CA LEU A 296 -6.01 1.26 11.12
C LEU A 296 -5.65 -0.16 10.71
N ASP A 297 -5.89 -1.12 11.59
CA ASP A 297 -5.82 -2.54 11.27
C ASP A 297 -7.02 -2.96 10.42
N ALA A 298 -6.78 -3.16 9.12
CA ALA A 298 -7.80 -3.64 8.17
C ALA A 298 -8.24 -5.10 8.41
N SER A 299 -7.65 -5.81 9.38
CA SER A 299 -7.98 -7.18 9.74
C SER A 299 -9.15 -7.33 10.72
N GLN A 300 -9.85 -6.26 11.09
CA GLN A 300 -10.99 -6.39 12.02
C GLN A 300 -12.33 -6.40 11.27
N ASP A 301 -13.19 -7.36 11.60
CA ASP A 301 -14.52 -7.53 11.00
C ASP A 301 -15.48 -6.38 11.31
N SER A 302 -15.20 -5.61 12.36
CA SER A 302 -15.98 -4.45 12.80
C SER A 302 -15.92 -3.27 11.82
N PHE A 303 -14.94 -3.24 10.90
CA PHE A 303 -14.74 -2.15 9.95
C PHE A 303 -15.32 -2.50 8.57
N ASP A 304 -16.63 -2.30 8.39
CA ASP A 304 -17.29 -2.52 7.11
C ASP A 304 -17.18 -1.32 6.14
N THR A 305 -17.69 -1.51 4.91
CA THR A 305 -17.70 -0.51 3.82
C THR A 305 -18.41 0.80 4.19
N ARG A 306 -19.30 0.78 5.19
CA ARG A 306 -20.07 1.96 5.59
C ARG A 306 -19.32 2.79 6.62
N LEU A 307 -18.51 2.13 7.45
CA LEU A 307 -17.77 2.79 8.52
C LEU A 307 -16.53 3.52 8.01
N ILE A 308 -15.75 2.98 7.07
CA ILE A 308 -14.54 3.64 6.58
C ILE A 308 -14.86 4.49 5.34
N ALA A 309 -14.61 5.80 5.44
CA ALA A 309 -14.77 6.76 4.33
C ALA A 309 -13.58 6.76 3.37
N GLY A 310 -12.41 6.38 3.87
CA GLY A 310 -11.13 6.41 3.17
C GLY A 310 -9.99 6.70 4.15
N GLY A 311 -8.79 6.91 3.62
CA GLY A 311 -7.66 7.29 4.44
C GLY A 311 -6.48 7.76 3.62
N LYS A 312 -5.56 8.43 4.30
CA LYS A 312 -4.32 8.97 3.75
C LYS A 312 -3.20 8.82 4.75
N SER A 313 -1.99 8.59 4.27
CA SER A 313 -0.81 8.56 5.11
C SER A 313 0.06 9.79 4.87
N PHE A 314 0.63 10.29 5.96
CA PHE A 314 1.66 11.32 5.98
C PHE A 314 2.94 10.80 6.65
N CYS A 315 3.10 9.47 6.68
CA CYS A 315 4.22 8.77 7.29
C CYS A 315 5.13 8.17 6.20
N PRO A 316 6.19 8.88 5.76
CA PRO A 316 7.14 8.34 4.81
C PRO A 316 7.90 7.16 5.40
N HIS A 317 8.35 6.24 4.54
CA HIS A 317 9.29 5.19 4.94
C HIS A 317 10.62 5.81 5.39
N PRO A 318 11.32 5.21 6.37
CA PRO A 318 12.68 5.58 6.68
C PRO A 318 13.54 5.53 5.40
N ASN A 319 14.30 6.59 5.13
CA ASN A 319 15.19 6.71 3.97
C ASN A 319 14.47 6.74 2.59
N SER A 320 13.17 7.01 2.53
CA SER A 320 12.45 7.22 1.27
C SER A 320 11.57 8.46 1.28
N THR A 321 11.64 9.26 0.22
CA THR A 321 10.69 10.37 -0.01
C THR A 321 9.47 9.94 -0.80
N ASP A 322 9.51 8.76 -1.42
CA ASP A 322 8.52 8.35 -2.44
C ASP A 322 7.57 7.26 -1.94
N LEU A 323 7.98 6.50 -0.93
CA LEU A 323 7.20 5.45 -0.30
C LEU A 323 6.55 5.98 0.98
N MET A 324 5.27 5.70 1.14
CA MET A 324 4.48 6.06 2.32
C MET A 324 3.96 4.79 2.98
N ASN A 325 4.12 4.69 4.29
CA ASN A 325 3.50 3.60 5.03
C ASN A 325 1.98 3.71 4.92
N ALA A 326 1.27 2.67 4.48
CA ALA A 326 -0.17 2.76 4.26
C ALA A 326 -0.95 3.06 5.56
N TYR A 327 -2.06 3.78 5.45
CA TYR A 327 -2.93 4.07 6.61
C TYR A 327 -3.64 2.81 7.13
N PHE A 328 -3.86 1.81 6.27
CA PHE A 328 -4.49 0.53 6.58
C PHE A 328 -3.51 -0.54 7.11
N VAL A 329 -2.27 -0.13 7.38
CA VAL A 329 -1.21 -0.96 7.97
C VAL A 329 -0.69 -0.20 9.19
N PRO A 330 -1.22 -0.41 10.39
CA PRO A 330 -0.90 0.47 11.52
C PRO A 330 0.50 0.18 12.10
N SER A 331 1.19 1.20 12.63
CA SER A 331 2.41 1.02 13.43
C SER A 331 2.13 0.63 14.88
N GLY A 332 0.88 0.72 15.33
CA GLY A 332 0.48 0.35 16.67
C GLY A 332 -0.98 -0.11 16.74
N LYS A 333 -1.59 -0.01 17.92
CA LYS A 333 -2.98 -0.40 18.16
C LYS A 333 -3.88 0.78 18.47
N HIS A 334 -3.33 1.99 18.57
CA HIS A 334 -4.01 3.13 19.15
C HIS A 334 -5.12 3.63 18.22
N GLY A 335 -4.80 3.92 16.96
CA GLY A 335 -5.77 4.36 15.95
C GLY A 335 -6.88 3.35 15.71
N THR A 336 -6.55 2.05 15.75
CA THR A 336 -7.55 0.97 15.64
C THR A 336 -8.51 0.94 16.84
N ARG A 337 -7.99 1.14 18.06
CA ARG A 337 -8.83 1.26 19.27
C ARG A 337 -9.69 2.51 19.23
N MET A 338 -9.14 3.63 18.79
CA MET A 338 -9.88 4.89 18.62
C MET A 338 -11.03 4.72 17.63
N ALA A 339 -10.77 4.10 16.46
CA ALA A 339 -11.79 3.79 15.47
C ALA A 339 -12.92 2.91 16.05
N THR A 340 -12.54 1.88 16.82
CA THR A 340 -13.49 1.00 17.49
C THR A 340 -14.37 1.78 18.47
N LEU A 341 -13.78 2.56 19.39
CA LEU A 341 -14.53 3.33 20.39
C LEU A 341 -15.47 4.37 19.76
N ILE A 342 -14.99 5.10 18.75
CA ILE A 342 -15.82 6.09 18.04
C ILE A 342 -17.00 5.40 17.35
N SER A 343 -16.78 4.24 16.71
CA SER A 343 -17.84 3.49 16.04
C SER A 343 -18.91 2.93 16.99
N LEU A 344 -18.52 2.58 18.23
CA LEU A 344 -19.44 2.12 19.25
C LEU A 344 -20.37 3.23 19.73
N ILE A 345 -19.84 4.44 19.88
CA ILE A 345 -20.55 5.60 20.43
C ILE A 345 -21.36 6.33 19.35
N CYS A 346 -20.85 6.42 18.12
CA CYS A 346 -21.42 7.20 17.02
C CYS A 346 -21.96 6.26 15.92
N PRO A 347 -23.24 5.86 15.97
CA PRO A 347 -23.77 4.74 15.17
C PRO A 347 -23.85 4.96 13.65
N HIS A 348 -23.72 6.20 13.17
CA HIS A 348 -23.75 6.54 11.74
C HIS A 348 -22.51 7.32 11.31
N VAL A 349 -21.39 7.12 12.02
CA VAL A 349 -20.12 7.76 11.71
C VAL A 349 -19.48 7.16 10.47
N ARG A 350 -18.75 7.99 9.73
CA ARG A 350 -17.81 7.56 8.71
C ARG A 350 -16.41 8.05 9.08
N LEU A 351 -15.43 7.16 9.13
CA LEU A 351 -14.09 7.43 9.60
C LEU A 351 -13.15 7.71 8.43
N PHE A 352 -12.40 8.80 8.51
CA PHE A 352 -11.27 9.07 7.63
C PHE A 352 -9.98 8.84 8.42
N ILE A 353 -9.13 7.91 7.97
CA ILE A 353 -7.90 7.57 8.69
C ILE A 353 -6.74 8.38 8.12
N ALA A 354 -6.19 9.30 8.92
CA ALA A 354 -5.01 10.08 8.59
C ALA A 354 -3.82 9.55 9.40
N ARG A 355 -2.99 8.71 8.79
CA ARG A 355 -1.85 8.14 9.49
C ARG A 355 -0.74 9.18 9.68
N LEU A 356 -0.29 9.34 10.91
CA LEU A 356 0.81 10.20 11.31
C LEU A 356 1.57 9.54 12.48
N ASP A 357 2.81 9.15 12.26
CA ASP A 357 3.64 8.56 13.30
C ASP A 357 4.52 9.66 13.93
N LEU A 358 4.43 9.86 15.25
CA LEU A 358 5.19 10.90 15.97
C LEU A 358 6.66 10.53 16.20
N SER A 359 7.05 9.27 15.96
CA SER A 359 8.38 8.75 16.32
C SER A 359 9.51 9.23 15.42
N THR A 360 9.23 9.83 14.26
CA THR A 360 10.26 10.25 13.30
C THR A 360 10.96 11.57 13.66
N ILE A 361 10.60 12.25 14.75
CA ILE A 361 11.13 13.59 15.08
C ILE A 361 12.28 13.57 16.12
N ASN A 362 12.54 12.46 16.82
CA ASN A 362 13.37 12.49 18.04
C ASN A 362 14.76 11.83 18.00
N SER A 363 15.33 11.46 16.85
CA SER A 363 16.62 10.73 16.83
C SER A 363 17.78 11.39 16.07
N THR A 364 17.71 12.67 15.68
CA THR A 364 18.85 13.35 15.01
C THR A 364 19.27 14.69 15.60
N GLN A 365 18.98 15.01 16.87
CA GLN A 365 19.36 16.33 17.41
C GLN A 365 19.96 16.42 18.83
N PHE A 366 20.40 15.33 19.47
CA PHE A 366 21.00 15.43 20.82
C PHE A 366 22.32 14.69 21.07
N ASP A 367 23.10 14.35 20.04
CA ASP A 367 24.45 13.79 20.23
C ASP A 367 25.57 14.69 19.67
N HIS A 368 25.50 16.00 19.93
CA HIS A 368 26.67 16.87 19.94
C HIS A 368 26.44 18.06 20.87
N GLN A 369 26.71 17.87 22.17
CA GLN A 369 27.34 18.84 23.08
C GLN A 369 27.24 18.34 24.54
N ASN A 370 28.28 17.64 24.99
CA ASN A 370 29.13 18.02 26.15
C ASN A 370 30.12 16.92 26.47
#